data_AF-A0A9R1CDP0-F1
#
_entry.id   AF-A0A9R1CDP0-F1
#
_cell.length_a   1.000
_cell.length_b   1.000
_cell.length_c   1.000
_cell.angle_alpha   90.00
_cell.angle_beta   90.00
_cell.angle_gamma   90.00
#
_symmetry.space_group_name_H-M   'P 1'
#
loop_
_entity.id
_entity.type
_entity.pdbx_description
1 polymer ?
#
loop_
_entity_poly.entity_id
_entity_poly.type
_entity_poly.pdbx_seq_one_letter_code
_entity_poly.pdbx_strand_id
1 'polypeptide(L)'
;MRLFRPAEFLQSAVNLAQRPITSLKGPGQIAHLAQIGRQIGYAGFHSADMIVWLAQIRFLKFDKTTTQRYVRIMYKLWLAGIVCSLVSSSASLVRLRADSRRFALSSQVAKEEEKDGRNGEEAARQMSERRERGKALLDQRQTILSQLVSDSLDVWIPATGLGYTNLNDGTLGTFGVITSYMGLQTLWAKHSAAGVRKSL
;
A
#
# COMPACT_ATOMS: atom_id res chain seq x y z
N MET A 1 17.49 -0.82 8.85
CA MET A 1 18.35 -2.03 8.69
C MET A 1 17.96 -2.74 7.40
N ARG A 2 18.83 -2.83 6.39
CA ARG A 2 18.49 -3.45 5.07
C ARG A 2 18.39 -4.98 5.12
N LEU A 3 19.13 -5.63 6.02
CA LEU A 3 19.26 -7.10 6.12
C LEU A 3 17.96 -7.82 6.54
N PHE A 4 17.13 -7.22 7.40
CA PHE A 4 15.92 -7.88 7.92
C PHE A 4 14.62 -7.46 7.23
N ARG A 5 14.70 -6.51 6.31
CA ARG A 5 13.53 -5.98 5.60
C ARG A 5 12.77 -7.05 4.79
N PRO A 6 13.42 -8.04 4.13
CA PRO A 6 12.68 -9.12 3.47
C PRO A 6 11.78 -9.93 4.42
N ALA A 7 12.21 -10.14 5.67
CA ALA A 7 11.46 -10.90 6.65
C ALA A 7 10.16 -10.17 7.06
N GLU A 8 10.20 -8.84 7.18
CA GLU A 8 9.00 -8.02 7.48
C GLU A 8 7.94 -8.16 6.39
N PHE A 9 8.36 -8.18 5.12
CA PHE A 9 7.47 -8.34 3.98
C PHE A 9 6.92 -9.77 3.87
N LEU A 10 7.74 -10.79 4.14
CA LEU A 10 7.29 -12.17 4.22
C LEU A 10 6.30 -12.39 5.36
N GLN A 11 6.58 -11.85 6.56
CA GLN A 11 5.67 -11.91 7.69
C GLN A 11 4.33 -11.25 7.35
N SER A 12 4.37 -10.09 6.69
CA SER A 12 3.17 -9.39 6.22
C SER A 12 2.38 -10.24 5.20
N ALA A 13 3.08 -10.91 4.28
CA ALA A 13 2.45 -11.81 3.31
C ALA A 13 1.79 -13.01 4.00
N VAL A 14 2.46 -13.63 4.97
CA VAL A 14 1.93 -14.76 5.75
C VAL A 14 0.70 -14.34 6.55
N ASN A 15 0.74 -13.20 7.24
CA ASN A 15 -0.39 -12.68 8.01
C ASN A 15 -1.62 -12.40 7.13
N LEU A 16 -1.39 -11.93 5.89
CA LEU A 16 -2.47 -11.76 4.91
C LEU A 16 -2.99 -13.11 4.40
N ALA A 17 -2.10 -14.05 4.12
CA ALA A 17 -2.44 -15.39 3.61
C ALA A 17 -3.23 -16.25 4.60
N GLN A 18 -3.18 -15.96 5.90
CA GLN A 18 -4.01 -16.62 6.92
C GLN A 18 -5.51 -16.40 6.71
N ARG A 19 -5.92 -15.37 5.96
CA ARG A 19 -7.33 -15.13 5.64
C ARG A 19 -7.75 -16.01 4.45
N PRO A 20 -8.76 -16.88 4.61
CA PRO A 20 -9.13 -17.83 3.55
C PRO A 20 -9.61 -17.10 2.30
N ILE A 21 -9.02 -17.45 1.15
CA ILE A 21 -9.46 -16.97 -0.16
C ILE A 21 -10.65 -17.82 -0.58
N THR A 22 -11.86 -17.34 -0.29
CA THR A 22 -13.09 -18.12 -0.49
C THR A 22 -13.61 -18.06 -1.94
N SER A 23 -13.33 -16.99 -2.69
CA SER A 23 -13.78 -16.83 -4.09
C SER A 23 -13.03 -15.72 -4.84
N LEU A 24 -12.68 -15.93 -6.11
CA LEU A 24 -12.01 -14.94 -6.97
C LEU A 24 -12.97 -13.98 -7.70
N LYS A 25 -14.27 -14.05 -7.43
CA LYS A 25 -15.29 -13.28 -8.19
C LYS A 25 -15.47 -11.83 -7.72
N GLY A 26 -15.00 -11.48 -6.53
CA GLY A 26 -15.23 -10.16 -5.93
C GLY A 26 -14.01 -9.23 -6.01
N PRO A 27 -14.20 -7.90 -6.24
CA PRO A 27 -13.10 -6.94 -6.26
C PRO A 27 -12.31 -6.90 -4.95
N GLY A 28 -12.95 -7.19 -3.82
CA GLY A 28 -12.27 -7.28 -2.52
C GLY A 28 -11.29 -8.46 -2.41
N GLN A 29 -11.55 -9.56 -3.11
CA GLN A 29 -10.68 -10.75 -3.10
C GLN A 29 -9.52 -10.60 -4.09
N ILE A 30 -9.78 -9.98 -5.25
CA ILE A 30 -8.73 -9.55 -6.18
C ILE A 30 -7.78 -8.56 -5.48
N ALA A 31 -8.32 -7.59 -4.76
CA ALA A 31 -7.52 -6.64 -3.98
C ALA A 31 -6.61 -7.36 -2.97
N HIS A 32 -7.16 -8.34 -2.25
CA HIS A 32 -6.44 -9.12 -1.25
C HIS A 32 -5.33 -9.98 -1.85
N LEU A 33 -5.62 -10.73 -2.93
CA LEU A 33 -4.62 -11.55 -3.61
C LEU A 33 -3.49 -10.69 -4.19
N ALA A 34 -3.85 -9.58 -4.84
CA ALA A 34 -2.88 -8.64 -5.38
C ALA A 34 -2.06 -7.98 -4.25
N GLN A 35 -2.64 -7.76 -3.07
CA GLN A 35 -1.91 -7.28 -1.90
C GLN A 35 -0.89 -8.30 -1.39
N ILE A 36 -1.23 -9.60 -1.37
CA ILE A 36 -0.27 -10.67 -1.06
C ILE A 36 0.86 -10.69 -2.11
N GLY A 37 0.49 -10.65 -3.39
CA GLY A 37 1.45 -10.62 -4.50
C GLY A 37 2.42 -9.44 -4.40
N ARG A 38 1.93 -8.25 -4.03
CA ARG A 38 2.76 -7.07 -3.75
C ARG A 38 3.81 -7.36 -2.67
N GLN A 39 3.40 -7.92 -1.53
CA GLN A 39 4.33 -8.19 -0.43
C GLN A 39 5.38 -9.23 -0.81
N ILE A 40 5.00 -10.25 -1.58
CA ILE A 40 5.94 -11.25 -2.12
C ILE A 40 6.92 -10.59 -3.11
N GLY A 41 6.43 -9.75 -4.01
CA GLY A 41 7.27 -9.00 -4.95
C GLY A 41 8.29 -8.12 -4.23
N TYR A 42 7.85 -7.38 -3.20
CA TYR A 42 8.74 -6.54 -2.38
C TYR A 42 9.72 -7.35 -1.53
N ALA A 43 9.31 -8.48 -0.97
CA ALA A 43 10.21 -9.39 -0.28
C ALA A 43 11.31 -9.90 -1.22
N GLY A 44 10.93 -10.32 -2.43
CA GLY A 44 11.86 -10.75 -3.47
C GLY A 44 12.80 -9.62 -3.92
N PHE A 45 12.28 -8.42 -4.14
CA PHE A 45 13.07 -7.22 -4.46
C PHE A 45 14.12 -6.94 -3.39
N HIS A 46 13.72 -6.87 -2.11
CA HIS A 46 14.65 -6.60 -1.02
C HIS A 46 15.65 -7.74 -0.78
N SER A 47 15.28 -8.98 -1.08
CA SER A 47 16.20 -10.12 -1.03
C SER A 47 17.28 -10.00 -2.10
N ALA A 48 16.88 -9.67 -3.34
CA ALA A 48 17.82 -9.43 -4.43
C ALA A 48 18.69 -8.18 -4.18
N ASP A 49 18.12 -7.10 -3.65
CA ASP A 49 18.85 -5.89 -3.24
C ASP A 49 19.91 -6.21 -2.18
N MET A 50 19.59 -7.07 -1.20
CA MET A 50 20.54 -7.53 -0.20
C MET A 50 21.72 -8.29 -0.83
N ILE A 51 21.45 -9.18 -1.79
CA ILE A 51 22.49 -9.93 -2.51
C ILE A 51 23.38 -8.97 -3.32
N VAL A 52 22.79 -8.00 -4.02
CA VAL A 52 23.53 -6.98 -4.77
C VAL A 52 24.41 -6.14 -3.83
N TRP A 53 23.86 -5.71 -2.69
CA TRP A 53 24.60 -4.95 -1.69
C TRP A 53 25.76 -5.76 -1.08
N LEU A 54 25.54 -7.05 -0.77
CA LEU A 54 26.60 -7.95 -0.28
C LEU A 54 27.74 -8.14 -1.30
N ALA A 55 27.41 -8.15 -2.59
CA ALA A 55 28.41 -8.16 -3.66
C ALA A 55 29.18 -6.84 -3.74
N GLN A 56 28.52 -5.69 -3.55
CA GLN A 56 29.15 -4.37 -3.57
C GLN A 56 30.18 -4.18 -2.45
N ILE A 57 29.90 -4.67 -1.23
CA ILE A 57 30.84 -4.60 -0.10
C ILE A 57 31.94 -5.68 -0.17
N ARG A 58 32.02 -6.44 -1.28
CA ARG A 58 32.97 -7.55 -1.53
C ARG A 58 32.88 -8.70 -0.53
N PHE A 59 31.77 -8.81 0.22
CA PHE A 59 31.50 -9.97 1.05
C PHE A 59 31.21 -11.20 0.17
N LEU A 60 30.41 -11.02 -0.88
CA LEU A 60 30.23 -12.01 -1.94
C LEU A 60 31.13 -11.64 -3.12
N LYS A 61 32.10 -12.50 -3.45
CA LYS A 61 32.96 -12.33 -4.62
C LYS A 61 32.23 -12.80 -5.88
N PHE A 62 31.29 -12.00 -6.36
CA PHE A 62 30.61 -12.26 -7.62
C PHE A 62 31.29 -11.57 -8.78
N ASP A 63 31.24 -12.22 -9.94
CA ASP A 63 31.58 -11.58 -11.20
C ASP A 63 30.55 -10.47 -11.53
N LYS A 64 30.97 -9.51 -12.36
CA LYS A 64 30.11 -8.42 -12.84
C LYS A 64 28.86 -8.96 -13.54
N THR A 65 29.00 -10.04 -14.28
CA THR A 65 27.89 -10.70 -14.99
C THR A 65 26.80 -11.19 -14.04
N THR A 66 27.19 -11.90 -12.98
CA THR A 66 26.30 -12.40 -11.92
C THR A 66 25.65 -11.25 -11.16
N THR A 67 26.41 -10.22 -10.81
CA THR A 67 25.87 -9.03 -10.12
C THR A 67 24.78 -8.35 -10.96
N GLN A 68 25.03 -8.16 -12.26
CA GLN A 68 24.05 -7.57 -13.18
C GLN A 68 22.80 -8.44 -13.37
N ARG A 69 22.93 -9.77 -13.28
CA ARG A 69 21.77 -10.68 -13.27
C ARG A 69 20.88 -10.43 -12.05
N TYR A 70 21.46 -10.29 -10.85
CA TYR A 70 20.70 -9.98 -9.64
C TYR A 70 20.06 -8.58 -9.68
N VAL A 71 20.75 -7.57 -10.23
CA VAL A 71 20.17 -6.24 -10.46
C VAL A 71 18.94 -6.32 -11.38
N ARG A 72 19.00 -7.10 -12.46
CA ARG A 72 17.82 -7.31 -13.34
C ARG A 72 16.69 -8.06 -12.62
N ILE A 73 17.00 -9.07 -11.81
CA ILE A 73 15.98 -9.78 -11.00
C ILE A 73 15.33 -8.84 -9.99
N MET A 74 16.13 -8.00 -9.31
CA MET A 74 15.68 -6.97 -8.39
C MET A 74 14.65 -6.05 -9.06
N TYR A 75 14.98 -5.47 -10.23
CA TYR A 75 14.03 -4.61 -10.95
C TYR A 75 12.77 -5.34 -11.43
N LYS A 76 12.88 -6.60 -11.87
CA LYS A 76 11.70 -7.40 -12.26
C LYS A 76 10.76 -7.65 -11.09
N LEU A 77 11.31 -8.02 -9.93
CA LEU A 77 10.52 -8.26 -8.71
C LEU A 77 9.91 -6.97 -8.17
N TRP A 78 10.63 -5.85 -8.29
CA TRP A 78 10.10 -4.54 -7.93
C TRP A 78 8.92 -4.15 -8.84
N LEU A 79 9.09 -4.27 -10.16
CA LEU A 79 8.04 -3.98 -11.13
C LEU A 79 6.81 -4.87 -10.90
N ALA A 80 7.00 -6.18 -10.69
CA ALA A 80 5.92 -7.11 -10.38
C ALA A 80 5.18 -6.69 -9.09
N GLY A 81 5.92 -6.31 -8.04
CA GLY A 81 5.35 -5.80 -6.80
C GLY A 81 4.50 -4.54 -7.00
N ILE A 82 4.99 -3.56 -7.78
CA ILE A 82 4.26 -2.34 -8.12
C ILE A 82 2.99 -2.65 -8.92
N VAL A 83 3.07 -3.52 -9.94
CA VAL A 83 1.90 -3.91 -10.74
C VAL A 83 0.83 -4.58 -9.87
N CYS A 84 1.22 -5.50 -8.99
CA CYS A 84 0.32 -6.08 -8.00
C CYS A 84 -0.27 -5.01 -7.06
N SER A 85 0.52 -4.01 -6.66
CA SER A 85 0.04 -2.90 -5.85
C SER A 85 -1.01 -2.06 -6.57
N LEU A 86 -0.77 -1.69 -7.82
CA LEU A 86 -1.72 -0.93 -8.65
C LEU A 86 -3.05 -1.67 -8.81
N VAL A 87 -3.00 -2.99 -9.06
CA VAL A 87 -4.19 -3.84 -9.13
C VAL A 87 -4.90 -3.85 -7.78
N SER A 88 -4.17 -4.04 -6.68
CA SER A 88 -4.72 -4.08 -5.33
C SER A 88 -5.42 -2.78 -4.95
N SER A 89 -4.76 -1.64 -5.16
CA SER A 89 -5.29 -0.33 -4.82
C SER A 89 -6.47 0.06 -5.72
N SER A 90 -6.43 -0.29 -7.01
CA SER A 90 -7.56 -0.06 -7.93
C SER A 90 -8.79 -0.87 -7.53
N ALA A 91 -8.61 -2.17 -7.24
CA ALA A 91 -9.69 -3.03 -6.80
C ALA A 91 -10.25 -2.61 -5.42
N SER A 92 -9.37 -2.16 -4.51
CA SER A 92 -9.75 -1.60 -3.22
C SER A 92 -10.56 -0.31 -3.37
N LEU A 93 -10.21 0.55 -4.34
CA LEU A 93 -10.95 1.78 -4.63
C LEU A 93 -12.36 1.49 -5.18
N VAL A 94 -12.50 0.49 -6.05
CA VAL A 94 -13.82 0.04 -6.55
C VAL A 94 -14.69 -0.46 -5.39
N ARG A 95 -14.13 -1.29 -4.51
CA ARG A 95 -14.83 -1.76 -3.31
C ARG A 95 -15.22 -0.60 -2.40
N LEU A 96 -14.30 0.32 -2.12
CA LEU A 96 -14.55 1.45 -1.24
C LEU A 96 -15.65 2.37 -1.77
N ARG A 97 -15.74 2.55 -3.09
CA ARG A 97 -16.86 3.30 -3.71
C ARG A 97 -18.20 2.61 -3.50
N ALA A 98 -18.25 1.28 -3.60
CA ALA A 98 -19.46 0.52 -3.33
C ALA A 98 -19.87 0.64 -1.84
N ASP A 99 -18.90 0.50 -0.93
CA ASP A 99 -19.12 0.62 0.51
C ASP A 99 -19.55 2.05 0.91
N SER A 100 -18.93 3.07 0.32
CA SER A 100 -19.29 4.48 0.55
C SER A 100 -20.70 4.81 0.09
N ARG A 101 -21.15 4.25 -1.04
CA ARG A 101 -22.53 4.41 -1.52
C ARG A 101 -23.54 3.76 -0.57
N ARG A 102 -23.24 2.56 -0.09
CA ARG A 102 -24.07 1.85 0.91
C ARG A 102 -24.15 2.64 2.22
N PHE A 103 -23.02 3.19 2.67
CA PHE A 103 -22.97 4.04 3.85
C PHE A 103 -23.77 5.34 3.68
N ALA A 104 -23.71 5.98 2.51
CA ALA A 104 -24.51 7.17 2.22
C ALA A 104 -26.01 6.87 2.31
N LEU A 105 -26.46 5.76 1.72
CA LEU A 105 -27.85 5.31 1.79
C LEU A 105 -28.29 4.99 3.23
N SER A 106 -27.50 4.20 3.97
CA SER A 106 -27.84 3.88 5.36
C SER A 106 -27.82 5.11 6.27
N SER A 107 -26.95 6.08 6.00
CA SER A 107 -26.92 7.35 6.73
C SER A 107 -28.13 8.24 6.47
N GLN A 108 -28.79 8.12 5.31
CA GLN A 108 -30.02 8.85 5.00
C GLN A 108 -31.21 8.22 5.71
N VAL A 109 -31.40 6.90 5.58
CA VAL A 109 -32.47 6.16 6.26
C VAL A 109 -32.41 6.40 7.77
N ALA A 110 -31.22 6.32 8.36
CA ALA A 110 -31.07 6.47 9.80
C ALA A 110 -31.26 7.92 10.30
N LYS A 111 -31.11 8.93 9.43
CA LYS A 111 -31.49 10.33 9.73
C LYS A 111 -32.99 10.55 9.68
N GLU A 112 -33.71 9.81 8.83
CA GLU A 112 -35.17 9.84 8.80
C GLU A 112 -35.74 9.16 10.05
N GLU A 113 -35.20 8.01 10.44
CA GLU A 113 -35.59 7.30 11.68
C GLU A 113 -35.29 8.09 12.97
N GLU A 114 -34.27 8.95 12.98
CA GLU A 114 -33.96 9.82 14.13
C GLU A 114 -34.97 10.96 14.31
N LYS A 115 -35.65 11.39 13.23
CA LYS A 115 -36.71 12.41 13.30
C LYS A 115 -37.99 11.87 13.96
N ASP A 116 -38.19 10.55 13.93
CA ASP A 116 -39.36 9.87 14.49
C ASP A 116 -39.26 9.52 16.00
N GLY A 117 -38.25 10.08 16.71
CA GLY A 117 -38.29 10.17 18.18
C GLY A 117 -37.59 9.05 18.96
N ARG A 118 -36.26 8.92 18.80
CA ARG A 118 -35.41 8.09 19.68
C ARG A 118 -34.88 8.84 20.89
N ASN A 119 -34.65 8.10 21.97
CA ASN A 119 -34.07 8.57 23.23
C ASN A 119 -32.72 9.27 22.99
N GLY A 120 -32.51 10.46 23.57
CA GLY A 120 -31.43 11.39 23.19
C GLY A 120 -29.99 10.84 23.37
N GLU A 121 -29.78 9.94 24.33
CA GLU A 121 -28.47 9.33 24.58
C GLU A 121 -28.09 8.28 23.52
N GLU A 122 -29.06 7.46 23.09
CA GLU A 122 -28.84 6.47 22.02
C GLU A 122 -28.64 7.14 20.66
N ALA A 123 -29.38 8.22 20.39
CA ALA A 123 -29.20 9.03 19.19
C ALA A 123 -27.80 9.67 19.14
N ALA A 124 -27.31 10.20 20.26
CA ALA A 124 -25.96 10.77 20.36
C ALA A 124 -24.86 9.70 20.11
N ARG A 125 -25.01 8.49 20.68
CA ARG A 125 -24.08 7.37 20.45
C ARG A 125 -24.05 6.93 18.99
N GLN A 126 -25.21 6.76 18.35
CA GLN A 126 -25.31 6.39 16.94
C GLN A 126 -24.72 7.46 16.01
N MET A 127 -24.92 8.74 16.33
CA MET A 127 -24.33 9.85 15.57
C MET A 127 -22.80 9.85 15.65
N SER A 128 -22.23 9.61 16.84
CA SER A 128 -20.78 9.49 17.02
C SER A 128 -20.21 8.33 16.20
N GLU A 129 -20.81 7.15 16.29
CA GLU A 129 -20.36 5.97 15.56
C GLU A 129 -20.42 6.17 14.03
N ARG A 130 -21.47 6.83 13.52
CA ARG A 130 -21.56 7.19 12.09
C ARG A 130 -20.46 8.16 11.68
N ARG A 131 -20.17 9.18 12.51
CA ARG A 131 -19.10 10.14 12.23
C ARG A 131 -17.74 9.46 12.17
N GLU A 132 -17.49 8.52 13.09
CA GLU A 132 -16.26 7.71 13.11
C GLU A 132 -16.15 6.82 11.88
N ARG A 133 -17.22 6.11 11.52
CA ARG A 133 -17.28 5.29 10.29
C ARG A 133 -17.05 6.13 9.03
N GLY A 134 -17.67 7.31 8.94
CA GLY A 134 -17.49 8.24 7.84
C GLY A 134 -16.05 8.75 7.73
N LYS A 135 -15.44 9.10 8.86
CA LYS A 135 -14.01 9.49 8.91
C LYS A 135 -13.10 8.33 8.48
N ALA A 136 -13.35 7.12 8.96
CA ALA A 136 -12.57 5.94 8.59
C ALA A 136 -12.62 5.66 7.08
N LEU A 137 -13.78 5.86 6.42
CA LEU A 137 -13.90 5.72 4.96
C LEU A 137 -13.07 6.77 4.19
N LEU A 138 -13.04 8.02 4.68
CA LEU A 138 -12.23 9.09 4.09
C LEU A 138 -10.73 8.80 4.25
N ASP A 139 -10.31 8.35 5.43
CA ASP A 139 -8.91 8.00 5.71
C ASP A 139 -8.45 6.80 4.86
N GLN A 140 -9.32 5.79 4.69
CA GLN A 140 -9.08 4.67 3.78
C GLN A 140 -8.94 5.14 2.32
N ARG A 141 -9.82 6.04 1.87
CA ARG A 141 -9.76 6.60 0.52
C ARG A 141 -8.44 7.33 0.29
N GLN A 142 -8.04 8.18 1.22
CA GLN A 142 -6.81 8.95 1.12
C GLN A 142 -5.60 8.03 1.03
N THR A 143 -5.56 6.98 1.86
CA THR A 143 -4.47 5.98 1.87
C THR A 143 -4.38 5.23 0.54
N ILE A 144 -5.52 4.81 -0.02
CA ILE A 144 -5.55 4.10 -1.32
C ILE A 144 -5.10 5.03 -2.45
N LEU A 145 -5.55 6.29 -2.44
CA LEU A 145 -5.18 7.27 -3.47
C LEU A 145 -3.70 7.64 -3.39
N SER A 146 -3.16 7.87 -2.20
CA SER A 146 -1.73 8.14 -2.03
C SER A 146 -0.90 6.97 -2.54
N GLN A 147 -1.32 5.72 -2.26
CA GLN A 147 -0.64 4.53 -2.74
C GLN A 147 -0.67 4.43 -4.28
N LEU A 148 -1.84 4.67 -4.91
CA LEU A 148 -1.96 4.68 -6.37
C LEU A 148 -1.04 5.71 -7.02
N VAL A 149 -1.00 6.92 -6.47
CA VAL A 149 -0.14 7.99 -6.99
C VAL A 149 1.33 7.60 -6.83
N SER A 150 1.74 7.13 -5.66
CA SER A 150 3.11 6.66 -5.42
C SER A 150 3.52 5.55 -6.38
N ASP A 151 2.70 4.50 -6.51
CA ASP A 151 3.00 3.37 -7.40
C ASP A 151 3.02 3.77 -8.88
N SER A 152 2.17 4.72 -9.30
CA SER A 152 2.15 5.22 -10.67
C SER A 152 3.38 6.05 -11.03
N LEU A 153 4.03 6.66 -10.04
CA LEU A 153 5.29 7.38 -10.21
C LEU A 153 6.49 6.44 -10.10
N ASP A 154 6.46 5.50 -9.15
CA ASP A 154 7.56 4.58 -8.89
C ASP A 154 7.70 3.50 -9.99
N VAL A 155 6.62 3.16 -10.72
CA VAL A 155 6.65 2.13 -11.79
C VAL A 155 7.71 2.39 -12.87
N TRP A 156 7.98 3.67 -13.11
CA TRP A 156 8.90 4.13 -14.16
C TRP A 156 10.36 3.85 -13.83
N ILE A 157 10.71 3.71 -12.54
CA ILE A 157 12.08 3.46 -12.08
C ILE A 157 12.54 2.05 -12.48
N PRO A 158 11.86 0.95 -12.07
CA PRO A 158 12.24 -0.37 -12.52
C PRO A 158 11.96 -0.59 -14.02
N ALA A 159 10.98 0.10 -14.63
CA ALA A 159 10.76 0.02 -16.07
C ALA A 159 11.95 0.56 -16.87
N THR A 160 12.50 1.72 -16.47
CA THR A 160 13.70 2.29 -17.09
C THR A 160 14.94 1.46 -16.75
N GLY A 161 15.08 0.98 -15.51
CA GLY A 161 16.18 0.09 -15.10
C GLY A 161 16.22 -1.25 -15.83
N LEU A 162 15.09 -1.72 -16.37
CA LEU A 162 15.01 -2.90 -17.24
C LEU A 162 15.18 -2.59 -18.73
N GLY A 163 15.23 -1.31 -19.11
CA GLY A 163 15.28 -0.87 -20.51
C GLY A 163 13.94 -0.92 -21.23
N TYR A 164 12.81 -1.00 -20.52
CA TYR A 164 11.47 -0.95 -21.14
C TYR A 164 11.07 0.47 -21.56
N THR A 165 11.63 1.48 -20.89
CA THR A 165 11.42 2.91 -21.16
C THR A 165 12.74 3.65 -21.12
N ASN A 166 12.85 4.79 -21.81
CA ASN A 166 14.03 5.66 -21.81
C ASN A 166 13.67 7.03 -21.23
N LEU A 167 13.26 7.08 -19.96
CA LEU A 167 13.02 8.33 -19.28
C LEU A 167 14.34 8.96 -18.82
N ASN A 168 14.42 10.29 -18.89
CA ASN A 168 15.58 11.02 -18.41
C ASN A 168 15.72 10.86 -16.88
N ASP A 169 16.95 10.73 -16.40
CA ASP A 169 17.32 10.71 -14.98
C ASP A 169 16.72 11.87 -14.20
N GLY A 170 16.61 13.06 -14.79
CA GLY A 170 15.95 14.22 -14.16
C GLY A 170 14.45 14.00 -13.88
N THR A 171 13.75 13.35 -14.82
CA THR A 171 12.32 13.02 -14.65
C THR A 171 12.14 11.94 -13.59
N LEU A 172 12.96 10.89 -13.62
CA LEU A 172 12.93 9.83 -12.60
C LEU A 172 13.29 10.36 -11.21
N GLY A 173 14.26 11.26 -11.12
CA GLY A 173 14.62 11.95 -9.88
C GLY A 173 13.45 12.77 -9.33
N THR A 174 12.72 13.49 -10.21
CA THR A 174 11.54 14.27 -9.81
C THR A 174 10.44 13.36 -9.25
N PHE A 175 10.15 12.23 -9.90
CA PHE A 175 9.22 11.23 -9.38
C PHE A 175 9.66 10.74 -8.00
N GLY A 176 10.94 10.40 -7.83
CA GLY A 176 11.50 9.98 -6.55
C GLY A 176 11.39 11.04 -5.45
N VAL A 177 11.56 12.34 -5.77
CA VAL A 177 11.36 13.43 -4.80
C VAL A 177 9.90 13.52 -4.36
N ILE A 178 8.95 13.46 -5.31
CA ILE A 178 7.52 13.51 -5.01
C ILE A 178 7.12 12.33 -4.12
N THR A 179 7.51 11.10 -4.48
CA THR A 179 7.15 9.91 -3.70
C THR A 179 7.84 9.89 -2.34
N SER A 180 9.08 10.39 -2.24
CA SER A 180 9.77 10.56 -0.95
C SER A 180 9.09 11.57 -0.05
N TYR A 181 8.62 12.70 -0.59
CA TYR A 181 7.89 13.72 0.17
C TYR A 181 6.56 13.19 0.70
N MET A 182 5.80 12.46 -0.12
CA MET A 182 4.58 11.77 0.32
C MET A 182 4.90 10.74 1.42
N GLY A 183 5.97 9.97 1.25
CA GLY A 183 6.45 9.03 2.26
C GLY A 183 6.75 9.72 3.60
N LEU A 184 7.44 10.86 3.56
CA LEU A 184 7.76 11.65 4.76
C LEU A 184 6.49 12.13 5.47
N GLN A 185 5.50 12.64 4.73
CA GLN A 185 4.22 13.08 5.31
C GLN A 185 3.52 11.93 6.05
N THR A 186 3.47 10.73 5.46
CA THR A 186 2.83 9.56 6.09
C THR A 186 3.57 9.09 7.35
N LEU A 187 4.91 9.10 7.33
CA LEU A 187 5.72 8.79 8.49
C LEU A 187 5.52 9.82 9.61
N TRP A 188 5.48 11.11 9.27
CA TRP A 188 5.24 12.19 10.23
C TRP A 188 3.86 12.09 10.89
N ALA A 189 2.81 11.82 10.10
CA ALA A 189 1.47 11.59 10.62
C ALA A 189 1.42 10.37 11.57
N LYS A 190 2.11 9.29 11.23
CA LYS A 190 2.20 8.09 12.09
C LYS A 190 2.93 8.39 13.40
N HIS A 191 4.04 9.12 13.36
CA HIS A 191 4.83 9.45 14.55
C HIS A 191 4.13 10.45 15.47
N SER A 192 3.48 11.48 14.91
CA SER A 192 2.70 12.44 15.70
C SER A 192 1.53 11.76 16.43
N ALA A 193 0.81 10.85 15.77
CA ALA A 193 -0.24 10.06 16.41
C ALA A 193 0.27 9.15 17.53
N ALA A 194 1.47 8.58 17.39
CA ALA A 194 2.10 7.76 18.42
C ALA A 194 2.59 8.59 19.63
N GLY A 195 2.99 9.84 19.41
CA GLY A 195 3.36 10.78 20.47
C GLY A 195 2.16 11.18 21.34
N VAL A 196 1.01 11.45 20.72
CA VAL A 196 -0.25 11.79 21.42
C VAL A 196 -0.76 10.62 22.28
N ARG A 197 -0.58 9.37 21.83
CA ARG A 197 -1.02 8.18 22.58
C ARG A 197 -0.14 7.86 23.80
N LYS A 198 1.04 8.48 23.93
CA LYS A 198 1.91 8.35 25.11
C LYS A 198 1.67 9.45 26.16
N SER A 199 0.94 10.51 25.82
CA SER A 199 0.66 11.65 26.69
C SER A 199 -0.75 11.65 27.29
N LEU A 200 -1.54 10.61 27.02
CA LEU A 200 -2.84 10.31 27.61
C LEU A 200 -2.72 9.03 28.44
#